data_AF-A0A9J6EEA3-F1
#
_entry.id   AF-A0A9J6EEA3-F1
#
_cell.length_a   1.000
_cell.length_b   1.000
_cell.length_c   1.000
_cell.angle_alpha   90.00
_cell.angle_beta   90.00
_cell.angle_gamma   90.00
#
_symmetry.space_group_name_H-M   'P 1'
#
loop_
_entity.id
_entity.type
_entity.pdbx_description
1 polymer ?
#
loop_
_entity_poly.entity_id
_entity_poly.type
_entity_poly.pdbx_seq_one_letter_code
_entity_poly.pdbx_strand_id
1 'polypeptide(L)'
;MDVQPRDIKILETVDDIQERREQVLGRYSQFKSEARHKRDRLEESRRFQYFKRDADELESWIHEKLQAASDESYKDATNLQAKIQKHQAFEAEVAAHGNAIVVLDNTGMEMIGYGHFESEKIKV
;
A
#
# COMPACT_ATOMS: atom_id res chain seq x y z
N MET A 1 -46.58 3.29 -13.66
CA MET A 1 -45.93 2.67 -12.48
C MET A 1 -46.60 3.27 -11.27
N ASP A 2 -47.38 2.48 -10.55
CA ASP A 2 -48.18 2.94 -9.42
C ASP A 2 -47.26 3.08 -8.19
N VAL A 3 -47.05 4.30 -7.73
CA VAL A 3 -46.27 4.56 -6.52
C VAL A 3 -47.23 4.41 -5.35
N GLN A 4 -47.16 3.26 -4.67
CA GLN A 4 -47.93 3.01 -3.46
C GLN A 4 -47.66 4.14 -2.43
N PRO A 5 -48.70 4.74 -1.84
CA PRO A 5 -48.54 5.76 -0.81
C PRO A 5 -47.68 5.23 0.32
N ARG A 6 -46.67 6.00 0.75
CA ARG A 6 -45.90 5.64 1.95
C ARG A 6 -46.80 5.85 3.16
N ASP A 7 -47.23 4.78 3.81
CA ASP A 7 -47.89 4.86 5.10
C ASP A 7 -46.97 5.54 6.12
N ILE A 8 -47.34 6.76 6.52
CA ILE A 8 -46.64 7.52 7.55
C ILE A 8 -47.17 7.03 8.88
N LYS A 9 -46.42 6.14 9.55
CA LYS A 9 -46.74 5.72 10.93
C LYS A 9 -46.59 6.94 11.85
N ILE A 10 -47.72 7.45 12.35
CA ILE A 10 -47.74 8.50 13.37
C ILE A 10 -47.31 7.85 14.69
N LEU A 11 -46.32 8.44 15.36
CA LEU A 11 -45.82 7.93 16.64
C LEU A 11 -46.71 8.51 17.75
N GLU A 12 -47.63 7.70 18.28
CA GLU A 12 -48.65 8.19 19.22
C GLU A 12 -48.30 7.86 20.68
N THR A 13 -47.58 6.77 20.91
CA THR A 13 -47.21 6.33 22.27
C THR A 13 -45.74 6.60 22.59
N VAL A 14 -45.42 6.66 23.88
CA VAL A 14 -44.02 6.73 24.35
C VAL A 14 -43.22 5.52 23.83
N ASP A 15 -43.85 4.35 23.76
CA ASP A 15 -43.24 3.12 23.25
C ASP A 15 -42.94 3.21 21.75
N ASP A 16 -43.85 3.76 20.93
CA ASP A 16 -43.60 3.98 19.49
C ASP A 16 -42.41 4.93 19.26
N ILE A 17 -42.32 6.00 20.05
CA ILE A 17 -41.20 6.96 19.98
C ILE A 17 -39.89 6.30 20.38
N GLN A 18 -39.91 5.48 21.44
CA GLN A 18 -38.73 4.78 21.93
C GLN A 18 -38.26 3.70 20.94
N GLU A 19 -39.17 2.90 20.38
CA GLU A 19 -38.87 1.91 19.35
C GLU A 19 -38.27 2.58 18.11
N ARG A 20 -38.87 3.69 17.65
CA ARG A 20 -38.35 4.43 16.50
C ARG A 20 -36.95 4.99 16.76
N ARG A 21 -36.71 5.51 17.96
CA ARG A 21 -35.40 5.99 18.39
C ARG A 21 -34.37 4.85 18.37
N GLU A 22 -34.71 3.69 18.91
CA GLU A 22 -33.82 2.52 18.93
C GLU A 22 -33.50 2.02 17.51
N GLN A 23 -34.47 1.98 16.61
CA GLN A 23 -34.24 1.64 15.21
C GLN A 23 -33.28 2.63 14.52
N VAL A 24 -33.43 3.94 14.77
CA VAL A 24 -32.54 4.97 14.20
C VAL A 24 -31.13 4.84 14.77
N LEU A 25 -31.00 4.66 16.08
CA LEU A 25 -29.70 4.48 16.74
C LEU A 25 -29.00 3.19 16.26
N GLY A 26 -29.75 2.10 16.12
CA GLY A 26 -29.25 0.83 15.60
C GLY A 26 -28.75 0.97 14.16
N ARG A 27 -29.55 1.58 13.27
CA ARG A 27 -29.15 1.88 11.89
C ARG A 27 -27.92 2.78 11.83
N TYR A 28 -27.86 3.81 12.67
CA TYR A 28 -26.72 4.72 12.72
C TYR A 28 -25.44 4.00 13.18
N SER A 29 -25.54 3.14 14.19
CA SER A 29 -24.42 2.32 14.67
C SER A 29 -23.90 1.39 13.57
N GLN A 30 -24.80 0.69 12.89
CA GLN A 30 -24.45 -0.20 11.78
C GLN A 30 -23.76 0.59 10.65
N PHE A 31 -24.34 1.71 10.23
CA PHE A 31 -23.74 2.58 9.22
C PHE A 31 -22.31 3.02 9.60
N LYS A 32 -22.11 3.42 10.86
CA LYS A 32 -20.79 3.84 11.35
C LYS A 32 -19.78 2.69 11.31
N SER A 33 -20.21 1.47 11.62
CA SER A 33 -19.38 0.26 11.53
C SER A 33 -18.97 -0.02 10.08
N GLU A 34 -19.93 -0.03 9.15
CA GLU A 34 -19.67 -0.25 7.72
C GLU A 34 -18.76 0.83 7.12
N ALA A 35 -19.00 2.10 7.48
CA ALA A 35 -18.17 3.21 7.04
C ALA A 35 -16.73 3.09 7.54
N ARG A 36 -16.53 2.67 8.80
CA ARG A 36 -15.19 2.40 9.34
C ARG A 36 -14.52 1.25 8.60
N HIS A 37 -15.19 0.12 8.44
CA HIS A 37 -14.65 -1.03 7.73
C HIS A 37 -14.25 -0.67 6.28
N LYS A 38 -15.09 0.11 5.57
CA LYS A 38 -14.77 0.58 4.23
C LYS A 38 -13.54 1.49 4.22
N ARG A 39 -13.40 2.39 5.18
CA ARG A 39 -12.21 3.24 5.31
C ARG A 39 -10.96 2.40 5.53
N ASP A 40 -11.01 1.46 6.47
CA ASP A 40 -9.86 0.63 6.82
C ASP A 40 -9.40 -0.19 5.60
N ARG A 41 -10.34 -0.78 4.84
CA ARG A 41 -10.05 -1.47 3.56
C ARG A 41 -9.42 -0.58 2.48
N LEU A 42 -9.84 0.69 2.40
CA LEU A 42 -9.27 1.65 1.46
C LEU A 42 -7.85 2.06 1.88
N GLU A 43 -7.61 2.23 3.18
CA GLU A 43 -6.30 2.54 3.73
C GLU A 43 -5.31 1.39 3.48
N GLU A 44 -5.73 0.15 3.72
CA GLU A 44 -4.96 -1.05 3.37
C GLU A 44 -4.62 -1.11 1.88
N SER A 45 -5.63 -0.95 1.01
CA SER A 45 -5.43 -0.97 -0.45
C SER A 45 -4.45 0.13 -0.90
N ARG A 46 -4.55 1.32 -0.31
CA ARG A 46 -3.63 2.43 -0.59
C ARG A 46 -2.21 2.08 -0.14
N ARG A 47 -2.03 1.51 1.05
CA ARG A 47 -0.72 1.10 1.57
C ARG A 47 -0.07 0.07 0.66
N PHE A 48 -0.84 -0.90 0.18
CA PHE A 48 -0.35 -1.90 -0.79
C PHE A 48 0.09 -1.29 -2.12
N GLN A 49 -0.64 -0.32 -2.66
CA GLN A 49 -0.25 0.37 -3.89
C GLN A 49 1.09 1.11 -3.73
N TYR A 50 1.34 1.74 -2.59
CA TYR A 50 2.64 2.36 -2.33
C TYR A 50 3.75 1.33 -2.21
N PHE A 51 3.55 0.27 -1.43
CA PHE A 51 4.52 -0.82 -1.31
C PHE A 51 4.89 -1.39 -2.67
N LYS A 52 3.88 -1.67 -3.52
CA LYS A 52 4.10 -2.20 -4.86
C LYS A 52 4.91 -1.23 -5.72
N ARG A 53 4.54 0.05 -5.74
CA ARG A 53 5.28 1.07 -6.50
C ARG A 53 6.74 1.15 -6.07
N ASP A 54 6.98 1.16 -4.75
CA ASP A 54 8.33 1.26 -4.19
C ASP A 54 9.15 -0.01 -4.51
N ALA A 55 8.50 -1.18 -4.57
CA ALA A 55 9.10 -2.42 -5.04
C ALA A 55 9.45 -2.39 -6.54
N ASP A 56 8.51 -1.96 -7.39
CA ASP A 56 8.71 -1.84 -8.84
C ASP A 56 9.85 -0.84 -9.15
N GLU A 57 9.93 0.28 -8.41
CA GLU A 57 11.00 1.29 -8.55
C GLU A 57 12.37 0.72 -8.14
N LEU A 58 12.43 0.01 -7.01
CA LEU A 58 13.66 -0.65 -6.56
C LEU A 58 14.10 -1.73 -7.54
N GLU A 59 13.17 -2.53 -8.05
CA GLU A 59 13.44 -3.55 -9.07
C GLU A 59 14.03 -2.93 -10.34
N SER A 60 13.42 -1.86 -10.86
CA SER A 60 13.94 -1.15 -12.04
C SER A 60 15.35 -0.61 -11.80
N TRP A 61 15.58 0.00 -10.63
CA TRP A 61 16.90 0.52 -10.28
C TRP A 61 17.96 -0.61 -10.20
N ILE A 62 17.63 -1.76 -9.61
CA ILE A 62 18.52 -2.93 -9.56
C ILE A 62 18.86 -3.40 -10.99
N HIS A 63 17.86 -3.51 -11.87
CA HIS A 63 18.08 -3.92 -13.25
C HIS A 63 19.01 -2.96 -14.00
N GLU A 64 18.83 -1.65 -13.84
CA GLU A 64 19.70 -0.64 -14.44
C GLU A 64 21.15 -0.77 -13.94
N LYS A 65 21.36 -0.99 -12.63
CA LYS A 65 22.70 -1.18 -12.07
C LYS A 65 23.35 -2.48 -12.52
N LEU A 66 22.58 -3.57 -12.66
CA LEU A 66 23.09 -4.84 -13.21
C LEU A 66 23.50 -4.71 -14.67
N GLN A 67 22.73 -3.96 -15.48
CA GLN A 67 23.09 -3.68 -16.86
C GLN A 67 24.38 -2.85 -16.94
N ALA A 68 24.51 -1.82 -16.10
CA ALA A 68 25.73 -1.02 -16.03
C ALA A 68 26.95 -1.83 -15.56
N ALA A 69 26.76 -2.78 -14.62
CA ALA A 69 27.81 -3.67 -14.14
C ALA A 69 28.23 -4.73 -15.17
N SER A 70 27.33 -5.07 -16.10
CA SER A 70 27.59 -6.03 -17.19
C SER A 70 28.34 -5.40 -18.38
N ASP A 71 28.63 -4.10 -18.33
CA ASP A 71 29.41 -3.40 -19.36
C ASP A 71 30.81 -4.03 -19.52
N GLU A 72 31.11 -4.54 -20.72
CA GLU A 72 32.37 -5.18 -21.06
C GLU A 72 33.52 -4.19 -21.35
N SER A 73 33.33 -2.90 -21.05
CA SER A 73 34.37 -1.89 -21.23
C SER A 73 35.67 -2.18 -20.48
N TYR A 74 35.71 -3.16 -19.57
CA TYR A 74 36.93 -3.70 -18.96
C TYR A 74 37.90 -4.37 -19.95
N LYS A 75 37.44 -4.78 -21.15
CA LYS A 75 38.26 -5.45 -22.18
C LYS A 75 39.21 -4.49 -22.92
N ASP A 76 38.99 -3.18 -22.81
CA ASP A 76 39.84 -2.16 -23.44
C ASP A 76 40.80 -1.57 -22.39
N ALA A 77 42.11 -1.79 -22.58
CA ALA A 77 43.17 -1.43 -21.63
C ALA A 77 43.48 0.08 -21.57
N THR A 78 42.72 0.92 -22.28
CA THR A 78 42.99 2.35 -22.36
C THR A 78 42.42 3.09 -21.13
N ASN A 79 43.28 3.85 -20.43
CA ASN A 79 42.97 4.70 -19.26
C ASN A 79 42.37 3.98 -18.02
N LEU A 80 43.14 3.03 -17.47
CA LEU A 80 42.79 2.25 -16.27
C LEU A 80 42.38 3.09 -15.05
N GLN A 81 43.05 4.23 -14.79
CA GLN A 81 42.77 5.08 -13.64
C GLN A 81 41.35 5.66 -13.68
N ALA A 82 40.89 6.10 -14.85
CA ALA A 82 39.53 6.61 -15.02
C ALA A 82 38.47 5.52 -14.78
N LYS A 83 38.77 4.26 -15.16
CA LYS A 83 37.87 3.12 -14.89
C LYS A 83 37.77 2.81 -13.41
N ILE A 84 38.89 2.84 -12.67
CA ILE A 84 38.89 2.66 -11.21
C ILE A 84 38.01 3.72 -10.54
N GLN A 85 38.16 4.99 -10.92
CA GLN A 85 37.32 6.07 -10.37
C GLN A 85 35.83 5.87 -10.69
N LYS A 86 35.49 5.46 -11.92
CA LYS A 86 34.11 5.16 -12.30
C LYS A 86 33.53 4.01 -11.47
N HIS A 87 34.32 2.96 -11.21
CA HIS A 87 33.89 1.83 -10.38
C HIS A 87 33.68 2.23 -8.92
N GLN A 88 34.59 3.00 -8.34
CA GLN A 88 34.43 3.51 -6.96
C GLN A 88 33.17 4.37 -6.81
N ALA A 89 32.87 5.21 -7.81
CA ALA A 89 31.63 6.00 -7.84
C ALA A 89 30.38 5.10 -7.91
N PHE A 90 30.43 4.04 -8.71
CA PHE A 90 29.36 3.04 -8.79
C PHE A 90 29.15 2.30 -7.47
N GLU A 91 30.22 1.85 -6.81
CA GLU A 91 30.14 1.21 -5.49
C GLU A 91 29.54 2.14 -4.44
N ALA A 92 29.94 3.41 -4.44
CA ALA A 92 29.37 4.42 -3.53
C ALA A 92 27.88 4.65 -3.79
N GLU A 93 27.45 4.66 -5.05
CA GLU A 93 26.04 4.79 -5.42
C GLU A 93 25.23 3.57 -4.95
N VAL A 94 25.73 2.35 -5.18
CA VAL A 94 25.08 1.12 -4.72
C VAL A 94 24.97 1.09 -3.19
N ALA A 95 26.05 1.44 -2.50
CA ALA A 95 26.06 1.50 -1.03
C ALA A 95 25.07 2.53 -0.48
N ALA A 96 24.94 3.70 -1.11
CA ALA A 96 24.01 4.74 -0.69
C ALA A 96 22.53 4.31 -0.84
N HIS A 97 22.22 3.51 -1.86
CA HIS A 97 20.87 2.99 -2.11
C HIS A 97 20.56 1.69 -1.34
N GLY A 98 21.55 1.07 -0.67
CA GLY A 98 21.40 -0.20 0.04
C GLY A 98 20.35 -0.17 1.17
N ASN A 99 19.99 1.00 1.70
CA ASN A 99 18.93 1.11 2.71
C ASN A 99 17.51 0.95 2.12
N ALA A 100 17.32 1.13 0.81
CA ALA A 100 16.00 1.07 0.18
C ALA A 100 15.35 -0.31 0.32
N ILE A 101 16.12 -1.39 0.15
CA ILE A 101 15.62 -2.76 0.32
C ILE A 101 15.21 -3.05 1.77
N VAL A 102 15.95 -2.51 2.75
CA VAL A 102 15.66 -2.67 4.18
C VAL A 102 14.35 -1.96 4.55
N VAL A 103 14.13 -0.76 4.02
CA VAL A 103 12.87 -0.01 4.22
C VAL A 103 11.69 -0.75 3.59
N LEU A 104 11.87 -1.30 2.39
CA LEU A 104 10.83 -2.07 1.70
C LEU A 104 10.48 -3.35 2.48
N ASP A 105 11.49 -4.09 2.93
CA ASP A 105 11.32 -5.31 3.72
C ASP A 105 10.58 -5.05 5.04
N ASN A 106 11.00 -4.01 5.78
CA ASN A 106 10.30 -3.59 7.01
C ASN A 106 8.84 -3.21 6.72
N THR A 107 8.58 -2.48 5.63
CA THR A 107 7.22 -2.10 5.23
C THR A 107 6.37 -3.33 4.93
N GLY A 108 6.93 -4.30 4.19
CA GLY A 108 6.26 -5.56 3.87
C GLY A 108 5.97 -6.40 5.12
N MET A 109 6.96 -6.55 6.02
CA MET A 109 6.80 -7.27 7.28
C MET A 109 5.74 -6.64 8.18
N GLU A 110 5.70 -5.31 8.28
CA GLU A 110 4.64 -4.64 9.04
C GLU A 110 3.26 -4.94 8.44
N MET A 111 3.11 -4.87 7.12
CA MET A 111 1.83 -5.18 6.46
C MET A 111 1.39 -6.62 6.70
N ILE A 112 2.32 -7.58 6.63
CA ILE A 112 2.05 -8.99 6.95
C ILE A 112 1.68 -9.15 8.43
N GLY A 113 2.40 -8.48 9.33
CA GLY A 113 2.15 -8.52 10.77
C GLY A 113 0.75 -8.00 11.16
N TYR A 114 0.22 -7.03 10.41
CA TYR A 114 -1.16 -6.54 10.58
C TYR A 114 -2.22 -7.43 9.91
N GLY A 115 -1.84 -8.52 9.25
CA GLY A 115 -2.78 -9.42 8.58
C GLY A 115 -3.36 -8.85 7.28
N HIS A 116 -2.58 -8.03 6.57
CA HIS A 116 -3.02 -7.40 5.33
C HIS A 116 -3.55 -8.44 4.31
N PHE A 117 -4.64 -8.11 3.61
CA PHE A 117 -5.34 -9.07 2.74
C PHE A 117 -4.51 -9.55 1.52
N GLU A 118 -3.43 -8.85 1.17
CA GLU A 118 -2.46 -9.24 0.12
C GLU A 118 -1.15 -9.82 0.69
N SER A 119 -1.14 -10.31 1.94
CA SER A 119 0.09 -10.81 2.59
C SER A 119 0.84 -11.85 1.76
N GLU A 120 0.14 -12.72 1.05
CA GLU A 120 0.76 -13.71 0.14
C GLU A 120 1.53 -13.04 -1.00
N LYS A 121 1.03 -11.92 -1.55
CA LYS A 121 1.73 -11.18 -2.63
C LYS A 121 2.87 -10.30 -2.12
N ILE A 122 2.82 -9.90 -0.85
CA ILE A 122 3.89 -9.10 -0.21
C ILE A 122 5.09 -9.97 0.14
N LYS A 123 4.86 -11.26 0.38
CA LYS A 123 5.88 -12.23 0.79
C LYS A 123 6.67 -12.84 -0.39
N VAL A 124 6.08 -12.84 -1.58
CA VAL A 124 6.65 -13.37 -2.83
C VAL A 124 7.41 -12.28 -3.55
#